data_AF-A0A2V9S4A7-F1
#
_entry.id   AF-A0A2V9S4A7-F1
#
_cell.length_a   1.000
_cell.length_b   1.000
_cell.length_c   1.000
_cell.angle_alpha   90.00
_cell.angle_beta   90.00
_cell.angle_gamma   90.00
#
_symmetry.space_group_name_H-M   'P 1'
#
loop_
_entity.id
_entity.type
_entity.pdbx_description
1 polymer ?
#
loop_
_entity_poly.entity_id
_entity_poly.type
_entity_poly.pdbx_seq_one_letter_code
_entity_poly.pdbx_strand_id
1 'polypeptide(L)'
;IPVVLSLAAVLRNAAPTLDATLSARPLVNQIDRMENKRLPIAGFRLSRETEYGLEFYRNQIIARYNWGQIPFGEHLVVAPSGLQSAIAEKVADRRVLYLGTFAPQGLDYYWVGAKGSH
;
A
#
# COMPACT_ATOMS: atom_id res chain seq x y z
N ILE A 1 8.79 -18.96 -35.16
CA ILE A 1 9.59 -19.34 -33.96
C ILE A 1 10.51 -18.19 -33.48
N PRO A 2 11.34 -17.51 -34.31
CA PRO A 2 12.26 -16.48 -33.79
C PRO A 2 11.54 -15.30 -33.13
N VAL A 3 10.43 -14.82 -33.69
CA VAL A 3 9.61 -13.75 -33.11
C VAL A 3 9.08 -14.10 -31.70
N VAL A 4 8.66 -15.35 -31.49
CA VAL A 4 8.13 -15.81 -30.20
C VAL A 4 9.23 -15.83 -29.13
N LEU A 5 10.44 -16.26 -29.48
CA LEU A 5 11.59 -16.28 -28.58
C LEU A 5 12.06 -14.85 -28.25
N SER A 6 12.11 -13.95 -29.23
CA SER A 6 12.43 -12.55 -29.02
C SER A 6 11.42 -11.87 -28.09
N LEU A 7 10.12 -12.10 -28.31
CA LEU A 7 9.07 -11.58 -27.44
C LEU A 7 9.18 -12.13 -26.01
N ALA A 8 9.41 -13.45 -25.87
CA ALA A 8 9.58 -14.07 -24.56
C ALA A 8 10.80 -13.50 -23.81
N ALA A 9 11.90 -13.24 -24.51
CA ALA A 9 13.09 -12.62 -23.92
C ALA A 9 12.80 -11.18 -23.46
N VAL A 10 12.12 -10.37 -24.26
CA VAL A 10 11.74 -8.99 -23.87
C VAL A 10 10.83 -9.00 -22.64
N LEU A 11 9.77 -9.82 -22.66
CA LEU A 11 8.83 -9.93 -21.54
C LEU A 11 9.53 -10.43 -20.27
N ARG A 12 10.43 -11.42 -20.37
CA ARG A 12 11.18 -11.93 -19.22
C ARG A 12 12.03 -10.84 -18.55
N ASN A 13 12.65 -9.96 -19.35
CA ASN A 13 13.47 -8.88 -18.82
C ASN A 13 12.64 -7.71 -18.29
N ALA A 14 11.50 -7.40 -18.90
CA ALA A 14 10.62 -6.30 -18.47
C ALA A 14 9.65 -6.69 -17.34
N ALA A 15 9.35 -7.98 -17.17
CA ALA A 15 8.37 -8.48 -16.21
C ALA A 15 8.63 -8.04 -14.77
N PRO A 16 9.86 -8.03 -14.22
CA PRO A 16 10.09 -7.55 -12.86
C PRO A 16 9.73 -6.07 -12.68
N THR A 17 10.06 -5.23 -13.66
CA THR A 17 9.73 -3.79 -13.63
C THR A 17 8.24 -3.58 -13.78
N LEU A 18 7.58 -4.33 -14.68
CA LEU A 18 6.12 -4.30 -14.85
C LEU A 18 5.38 -4.77 -13.61
N ASP A 19 5.83 -5.84 -12.95
CA ASP A 19 5.23 -6.32 -11.71
C ASP A 19 5.42 -5.28 -10.58
N ALA A 20 6.60 -4.67 -10.48
CA ALA A 20 6.85 -3.61 -9.50
C ALA A 20 5.95 -2.37 -9.69
N THR A 21 5.62 -2.00 -10.93
CA THR A 21 4.85 -0.78 -11.22
C THR A 21 3.34 -1.02 -11.37
N LEU A 22 2.92 -2.20 -11.80
CA LEU A 22 1.52 -2.49 -12.17
C LEU A 22 0.82 -3.52 -11.28
N SER A 23 1.54 -4.14 -10.33
CA SER A 23 0.97 -5.11 -9.39
C SER A 23 1.05 -4.58 -7.97
N ALA A 24 0.00 -4.78 -7.17
CA ALA A 24 0.06 -4.52 -5.74
C ALA A 24 0.84 -5.63 -4.97
N ARG A 25 1.19 -6.74 -5.63
CA ARG A 25 1.86 -7.87 -4.97
C ARG A 25 3.21 -7.50 -4.34
N PRO A 26 4.12 -6.78 -5.02
CA PRO A 26 5.40 -6.40 -4.43
C PRO A 26 5.24 -5.45 -3.25
N LEU A 27 4.25 -4.56 -3.31
CA LEU A 27 3.86 -3.69 -2.19
C LEU A 27 3.38 -4.51 -0.97
N VAL A 28 2.48 -5.47 -1.18
CA VAL A 28 2.01 -6.38 -0.11
C VAL A 28 3.15 -7.18 0.49
N ASN A 29 4.04 -7.74 -0.35
CA ASN A 29 5.22 -8.47 0.14
C ASN A 29 6.14 -7.59 0.99
N GLN A 30 6.28 -6.31 0.65
CA GLN A 30 7.10 -5.37 1.44
C GLN A 30 6.44 -5.05 2.78
N ILE A 31 5.13 -4.81 2.80
CA ILE A 31 4.36 -4.60 4.02
C ILE A 31 4.43 -5.86 4.92
N ASP A 32 4.20 -7.04 4.36
CA ASP A 32 4.21 -8.32 5.08
C ASP A 32 5.58 -8.62 5.73
N ARG A 33 6.69 -8.18 5.13
CA ARG A 33 8.04 -8.35 5.71
C ARG A 33 8.31 -7.42 6.91
N MET A 34 7.66 -6.26 6.96
CA MET A 34 7.83 -5.27 8.03
C MET A 34 6.85 -5.47 9.18
N GLU A 35 5.73 -6.13 8.88
CA GLU A 35 4.62 -6.32 9.79
C GLU A 35 4.84 -7.55 10.67
N ASN A 36 5.00 -7.35 11.99
CA ASN A 36 5.13 -8.45 12.96
C ASN A 36 3.79 -9.12 13.32
N LYS A 37 2.66 -8.44 13.05
CA LYS A 37 1.29 -8.89 13.33
C LYS A 37 0.40 -8.33 12.26
N ARG A 38 -0.50 -9.15 11.68
CA ARG A 38 -1.43 -8.70 10.65
C ARG A 38 -2.38 -7.61 11.16
N LEU A 39 -2.19 -6.38 10.69
CA LEU A 39 -3.02 -5.21 11.00
C LEU A 39 -4.05 -4.97 9.88
N PRO A 40 -5.18 -4.31 10.22
CA PRO A 40 -6.05 -3.71 9.22
C PRO A 40 -5.26 -2.77 8.32
N ILE A 41 -5.60 -2.72 7.04
CA ILE A 41 -5.04 -1.73 6.11
C ILE A 41 -6.13 -0.76 5.68
N ALA A 42 -5.76 0.51 5.64
CA ALA A 42 -6.53 1.58 5.06
C ALA A 42 -5.80 2.20 3.86
N GLY A 43 -6.58 2.65 2.87
CA GLY A 43 -6.09 3.37 1.71
C GLY A 43 -6.47 4.84 1.78
N PHE A 44 -5.53 5.73 1.48
CA PHE A 44 -5.79 7.15 1.34
C PHE A 44 -5.30 7.66 -0.01
N ARG A 45 -6.24 8.19 -0.82
CA ARG A 45 -5.99 8.72 -2.17
C ARG A 45 -5.27 7.72 -3.09
N LEU A 46 -5.55 6.43 -2.92
CA LEU A 46 -5.04 5.38 -3.80
C LEU A 46 -5.78 5.37 -5.13
N SER A 47 -5.12 4.88 -6.18
CA SER A 47 -5.80 4.50 -7.42
C SER A 47 -6.69 3.28 -7.15
N ARG A 48 -7.75 3.11 -7.96
CA ARG A 48 -8.63 1.93 -7.84
C ARG A 48 -7.86 0.63 -8.05
N GLU A 49 -6.88 0.63 -8.95
CA GLU A 49 -6.05 -0.54 -9.26
C GLU A 49 -5.22 -0.97 -8.03
N THR A 50 -4.54 -0.03 -7.37
CA THR A 50 -3.79 -0.30 -6.15
C THR A 50 -4.70 -0.76 -5.03
N GLU A 51 -5.86 -0.12 -4.87
CA GLU A 51 -6.83 -0.47 -3.83
C GLU A 51 -7.37 -1.90 -4.00
N TYR A 52 -7.85 -2.26 -5.19
CA TYR A 52 -8.33 -3.62 -5.48
C TYR A 52 -7.20 -4.65 -5.37
N GLY A 53 -5.99 -4.30 -5.81
CA GLY A 53 -4.82 -5.15 -5.65
C GLY A 53 -4.49 -5.42 -4.18
N LEU A 54 -4.56 -4.41 -3.31
CA LEU A 54 -4.37 -4.56 -1.88
C LEU A 54 -5.45 -5.45 -1.27
N GLU A 55 -6.73 -5.23 -1.60
CA GLU A 55 -7.85 -6.07 -1.13
C GLU A 55 -7.64 -7.54 -1.50
N PHE A 56 -7.29 -7.79 -2.76
CA PHE A 56 -7.07 -9.13 -3.30
C PHE A 56 -5.90 -9.84 -2.62
N TYR A 57 -4.70 -9.23 -2.62
CA TYR A 57 -3.50 -9.87 -2.11
C TYR A 57 -3.44 -9.94 -0.58
N ARG A 58 -4.08 -9.01 0.13
CA ARG A 58 -4.19 -9.06 1.59
C ARG A 58 -5.40 -9.85 2.07
N ASN A 59 -6.30 -10.27 1.18
CA ASN A 59 -7.53 -10.97 1.53
C ASN A 59 -8.27 -10.28 2.69
N GLN A 60 -8.39 -8.96 2.61
CA GLN A 60 -9.07 -8.12 3.62
C GLN A 60 -9.69 -6.91 2.93
N ILE A 61 -10.80 -6.42 3.46
CA ILE A 61 -11.42 -5.18 2.97
C ILE A 61 -10.52 -4.00 3.37
N ILE A 62 -10.23 -3.12 2.42
CA ILE A 62 -9.39 -1.93 2.68
C ILE A 62 -10.28 -0.78 3.11
N ALA A 63 -10.02 -0.22 4.29
CA ALA A 63 -10.77 0.92 4.77
C ALA A 63 -10.41 2.19 3.96
N ARG A 64 -11.41 2.92 3.46
CA ARG A 64 -11.20 4.12 2.62
C ARG A 64 -11.19 5.40 3.45
N TYR A 65 -10.00 5.95 3.67
CA TYR A 65 -9.85 7.26 4.34
C TYR A 65 -10.53 8.41 3.60
N ASN A 66 -10.67 8.28 2.27
CA ASN A 66 -11.38 9.23 1.43
C ASN A 66 -12.86 9.35 1.82
N TRP A 67 -13.44 8.30 2.40
CA TRP A 67 -14.84 8.23 2.82
C TRP A 67 -15.00 8.23 4.35
N GLY A 68 -13.95 8.57 5.08
CA GLY A 68 -13.97 8.60 6.55
C GLY A 68 -13.96 7.22 7.20
N GLN A 69 -13.71 6.15 6.45
CA GLN A 69 -13.56 4.80 6.99
C GLN A 69 -12.17 4.69 7.62
N ILE A 70 -12.11 4.90 8.93
CA ILE A 70 -10.88 4.86 9.72
C ILE A 70 -11.00 3.71 10.73
N PRO A 71 -10.14 2.67 10.68
CA PRO A 71 -10.16 1.59 11.66
C PRO A 71 -9.98 2.12 13.09
N PHE A 72 -10.78 1.61 14.05
CA PHE A 72 -10.72 2.04 15.45
C PHE A 72 -9.39 1.69 16.13
N GLY A 73 -8.88 0.49 15.84
CA GLY A 73 -7.60 0.00 16.36
C GLY A 73 -6.39 0.52 15.60
N GLU A 74 -5.20 0.10 16.05
CA GLU A 74 -3.97 0.28 15.27
C GLU A 74 -4.12 -0.32 13.86
N HIS A 75 -3.58 0.37 12.87
CA HIS A 75 -3.68 -0.06 11.47
C HIS A 75 -2.59 0.59 10.61
N LEU A 76 -2.44 0.07 9.40
CA LEU A 76 -1.55 0.62 8.40
C LEU A 76 -2.34 1.48 7.43
N VAL A 77 -1.75 2.59 6.99
CA VAL A 77 -2.30 3.45 5.94
C VAL A 77 -1.33 3.46 4.77
N VAL A 78 -1.81 3.13 3.57
CA VAL A 78 -1.07 3.28 2.32
C VAL A 78 -1.60 4.50 1.59
N ALA A 79 -0.69 5.38 1.15
CA ALA A 79 -1.04 6.61 0.45
C ALA A 79 0.05 7.02 -0.55
N PRO A 80 -0.24 7.89 -1.54
CA PRO A 80 0.81 8.56 -2.30
C PRO A 80 1.84 9.23 -1.39
N SER A 81 3.09 9.27 -1.83
CA SER A 81 4.20 9.80 -1.03
C SER A 81 3.98 11.24 -0.57
N GLY A 82 4.38 11.52 0.68
CA GLY A 82 4.29 12.87 1.27
C GLY A 82 2.94 13.25 1.87
N LEU A 83 2.02 12.30 2.09
CA LEU A 83 0.68 12.58 2.64
C LEU A 83 0.57 12.44 4.18
N GLN A 84 1.69 12.33 4.90
CA GLN A 84 1.67 12.13 6.36
C GLN A 84 0.88 13.19 7.12
N SER A 85 1.03 14.47 6.77
CA SER A 85 0.30 15.58 7.42
C SER A 85 -1.20 15.48 7.20
N ALA A 86 -1.63 15.22 5.96
CA ALA A 86 -3.04 15.03 5.62
C ALA A 86 -3.64 13.78 6.30
N ILE A 87 -2.84 12.73 6.53
CA ILE A 87 -3.25 11.57 7.32
C ILE A 87 -3.40 11.98 8.80
N ALA A 88 -2.43 12.69 9.37
CA ALA A 88 -2.47 13.17 10.74
C ALA A 88 -3.69 14.06 11.02
N GLU A 89 -4.03 14.96 10.10
CA GLU A 89 -5.25 15.79 10.18
C GLU A 89 -6.53 14.94 10.24
N LYS A 90 -6.58 13.80 9.55
CA LYS A 90 -7.74 12.89 9.57
C LYS A 90 -7.85 12.08 10.86
N VAL A 91 -6.75 11.87 11.56
CA VAL A 91 -6.70 10.99 12.74
C VAL A 91 -6.43 11.72 14.06
N ALA A 92 -6.29 13.05 14.02
CA ALA A 92 -6.14 14.01 15.12
C ALA A 92 -5.42 13.47 16.37
N ASP A 93 -6.16 12.78 17.25
CA ASP A 93 -5.68 12.23 18.53
C ASP A 93 -4.91 10.91 18.41
N ARG A 94 -4.28 10.65 17.27
CA ARG A 94 -3.61 9.38 16.98
C ARG A 94 -2.24 9.64 16.41
N ARG A 95 -1.23 8.97 16.97
CA ARG A 95 0.13 8.98 16.44
C ARG A 95 0.17 8.39 15.02
N VAL A 96 0.83 9.10 14.11
CA VAL A 96 1.12 8.66 12.74
C VAL A 96 2.62 8.51 12.57
N LEU A 97 3.09 7.30 12.31
CA LEU A 97 4.51 6.99 12.10
C LEU A 97 4.74 6.60 10.65
N TYR A 98 5.71 7.24 9.99
CA TYR A 98 6.19 6.79 8.69
C TYR A 98 6.98 5.49 8.82
N LEU A 99 6.63 4.48 8.02
CA LEU A 99 7.27 3.17 8.04
C LEU A 99 8.17 2.93 6.84
N GLY A 100 7.90 3.58 5.72
CA GLY A 100 8.71 3.47 4.52
C GLY A 100 7.98 3.84 3.24
N THR A 101 8.69 3.66 2.12
CA THR A 101 8.22 4.01 0.79
C THR A 101 8.36 2.81 -0.14
N PHE A 102 7.34 2.60 -0.95
CA PHE A 102 7.35 1.75 -2.13
C PHE A 102 7.54 2.63 -3.37
N ALA A 103 8.81 2.96 -3.64
CA ALA A 103 9.20 3.91 -4.68
C ALA A 103 8.69 3.57 -6.10
N PRO A 104 8.60 2.30 -6.53
CA PRO A 104 8.13 1.97 -7.89
C PRO A 104 6.73 2.49 -8.23
N GLN A 105 5.86 2.70 -7.23
CA GLN A 105 4.52 3.26 -7.42
C GLN A 105 4.33 4.62 -6.74
N GLY A 106 5.38 5.22 -6.18
CA GLY A 106 5.29 6.50 -5.47
C GLY A 106 4.36 6.45 -4.25
N LEU A 107 4.38 5.34 -3.51
CA LEU A 107 3.53 5.10 -2.36
C LEU A 107 4.34 5.13 -1.07
N ASP A 108 3.80 5.74 -0.03
CA ASP A 108 4.27 5.63 1.33
C ASP A 108 3.28 4.80 2.15
N TYR A 109 3.80 4.17 3.20
CA TYR A 109 2.98 3.50 4.18
C TYR A 109 3.31 3.96 5.59
N TYR A 110 2.26 4.11 6.38
CA TYR A 110 2.27 4.72 7.70
C TYR A 110 1.60 3.78 8.70
N TRP A 111 2.08 3.76 9.94
CA TRP A 111 1.35 3.18 11.05
C TRP A 111 0.53 4.26 11.74
N VAL A 112 -0.71 3.94 12.07
CA VAL A 112 -1.60 4.79 12.85
C VAL A 112 -1.99 4.04 14.12
N GLY A 113 -1.65 4.61 15.28
CA GLY A 113 -1.96 4.01 16.58
C GLY A 113 -3.46 3.97 16.86
N ALA A 114 -3.92 3.17 17.82
CA ALA A 114 -5.34 3.07 18.15
C ALA A 114 -5.95 4.42 18.59
N LYS A 115 -7.27 4.57 18.53
CA LYS A 115 -7.93 5.77 19.08
C LYS A 115 -7.50 5.98 20.55
N GLY A 116 -6.94 7.15 20.86
CA GLY A 116 -6.46 7.50 22.20
C GLY A 116 -4.98 7.17 22.46
N SER A 117 -4.23 6.66 21.48
CA SER A 117 -2.77 6.56 21.56
C SER A 117 -2.12 7.86 21.05
N HIS A 118 -1.65 8.70 21.98
CA HIS A 118 -0.85 9.90 21.73
C HIS A 118 0.65 9.59 21.87
#